data_AF-A0A199XSE3-F1
#
_entry.id   AF-A0A199XSE3-F1
#
_cell.length_a   1.000
_cell.length_b   1.000
_cell.length_c   1.000
_cell.angle_alpha   90.00
_cell.angle_beta   90.00
_cell.angle_gamma   90.00
#
_symmetry.space_group_name_H-M   'P 1'
#
loop_
_entity.id
_entity.type
_entity.pdbx_description
1 polymer ?
#
loop_
_entity_poly.entity_id
_entity_poly.type
_entity_poly.pdbx_seq_one_letter_code
_entity_poly.pdbx_strand_id
1 'polypeptide(L)'
;MHLQKQFLEITTLIANAKQKAYQAVNRELVSLYWNIGEYVSQQVEAKAWGKSVVSELSKFIQETEPNITGFSPQNIWRMKQFYETYNNLPKLSPLVREITWTNNLLLLPCKSIEEKAFESTGEYRKNVI
;
A
#
# COMPACT_ATOMS: atom_id res chain seq x y z
N MET A 1 -40.07 17.38 -1.23
CA MET A 1 -38.90 17.20 -2.13
C MET A 1 -37.68 18.07 -1.79
N HIS A 2 -37.82 19.30 -1.28
CA HIS A 2 -36.65 20.18 -1.01
C HIS A 2 -35.75 19.69 0.16
N LEU A 3 -36.33 19.25 1.28
CA LEU A 3 -35.57 18.77 2.45
C LEU A 3 -34.75 17.50 2.18
N GLN A 4 -35.27 16.57 1.38
CA GLN A 4 -34.54 15.34 1.03
C GLN A 4 -33.27 15.63 0.22
N LYS A 5 -33.30 16.66 -0.64
CA LYS A 5 -32.12 17.13 -1.37
C LYS A 5 -31.08 17.72 -0.41
N GLN A 6 -31.51 18.54 0.54
CA GLN A 6 -30.63 19.10 1.57
C GLN A 6 -29.99 18.00 2.43
N PHE A 7 -30.75 16.96 2.82
CA PHE A 7 -30.20 15.82 3.56
C PHE A 7 -29.17 15.04 2.75
N LEU A 8 -29.41 14.86 1.44
CA LEU A 8 -28.45 14.22 0.54
C LEU A 8 -27.15 15.03 0.39
N GLU A 9 -27.24 16.36 0.40
CA GLU A 9 -26.06 17.22 0.40
C GLU A 9 -25.22 16.99 1.67
N ILE A 10 -25.85 16.91 2.85
CA ILE A 10 -25.14 16.63 4.11
C ILE A 10 -24.49 15.24 4.10
N THR A 11 -25.20 14.19 3.66
CA THR A 11 -24.61 12.85 3.61
C THR A 11 -23.47 12.76 2.59
N THR A 12 -23.53 13.54 1.50
CA THR A 12 -22.45 13.66 0.51
C THR A 12 -21.21 14.33 1.13
N LEU A 13 -21.38 15.40 1.90
CA LEU A 13 -20.28 16.04 2.62
C LEU A 13 -19.60 15.09 3.61
N ILE A 14 -20.39 14.29 4.35
CA ILE A 14 -19.89 13.25 5.26
C ILE A 14 -19.11 12.18 4.49
N ALA A 15 -19.65 11.68 3.39
CA ALA A 15 -19.01 10.66 2.56
C ALA A 15 -17.66 11.17 2.00
N ASN A 16 -17.63 12.40 1.49
CA ASN A 16 -16.42 13.03 0.97
C ASN A 16 -15.35 13.22 2.06
N ALA A 17 -15.74 13.64 3.26
CA ALA A 17 -14.82 13.78 4.38
C ALA A 17 -14.21 12.43 4.79
N LYS A 18 -15.04 11.37 4.90
CA LYS A 18 -14.58 10.00 5.17
C LYS A 18 -13.62 9.50 4.10
N GLN A 19 -13.97 9.70 2.82
CA GLN A 19 -13.12 9.28 1.70
C GLN A 19 -11.74 9.94 1.76
N LYS A 20 -11.67 11.25 2.02
CA LYS A 20 -10.40 11.97 2.18
C LYS A 20 -9.56 11.40 3.33
N ALA A 21 -10.19 11.14 4.47
CA ALA A 21 -9.51 10.53 5.62
C ALA A 21 -8.94 9.14 5.27
N TYR A 22 -9.74 8.28 4.62
CA TYR A 22 -9.27 6.96 4.20
C TYR A 22 -8.13 7.02 3.17
N GLN A 23 -8.19 7.96 2.22
CA GLN A 23 -7.12 8.17 1.24
C GLN A 23 -5.81 8.60 1.92
N ALA A 24 -5.88 9.54 2.87
CA ALA A 24 -4.72 9.97 3.64
C ALA A 24 -4.11 8.80 4.43
N VAL A 25 -4.94 8.04 5.16
CA VAL A 25 -4.48 6.86 5.91
C VAL A 25 -3.84 5.82 4.98
N ASN A 26 -4.43 5.56 3.81
CA ASN A 26 -3.87 4.61 2.85
C ASN A 26 -2.49 5.06 2.35
N ARG A 27 -2.35 6.34 1.98
CA ARG A 27 -1.08 6.89 1.49
C ARG A 27 0.02 6.75 2.54
N GLU A 28 -0.27 7.09 3.78
CA GLU A 28 0.69 6.94 4.89
C GLU A 28 1.05 5.47 5.12
N LEU A 29 0.07 4.57 5.13
CA LEU A 29 0.32 3.14 5.32
C LEU A 29 1.18 2.53 4.21
N VAL A 30 0.88 2.83 2.95
CA VAL A 30 1.66 2.31 1.82
C VAL A 30 3.05 2.95 1.76
N SER A 31 3.18 4.22 2.17
CA SER A 31 4.49 4.87 2.31
C SER A 31 5.32 4.25 3.43
N LEU A 32 4.70 3.87 4.55
CA LEU A 32 5.37 3.11 5.61
C LEU A 32 5.89 1.76 5.08
N TYR A 33 5.06 1.03 4.34
CA TYR A 33 5.45 -0.24 3.72
C TYR A 33 6.57 -0.08 2.70
N TRP A 34 6.57 1.00 1.93
CA TRP A 34 7.69 1.36 1.05
C TRP A 34 8.99 1.52 1.83
N ASN A 35 8.97 2.33 2.90
CA ASN A 35 10.17 2.65 3.68
C ASN A 35 10.72 1.42 4.41
N ILE A 36 9.84 0.57 4.95
CA ILE A 36 10.25 -0.72 5.53
C ILE A 36 10.86 -1.62 4.45
N GLY A 37 10.24 -1.66 3.27
CA GLY A 37 10.76 -2.41 2.13
C GLY A 37 12.17 -2.00 1.73
N GLU A 38 12.42 -0.69 1.64
CA GLU A 38 13.73 -0.11 1.38
C GLU A 38 14.76 -0.54 2.43
N TYR A 39 14.43 -0.34 3.70
CA TYR A 39 15.31 -0.69 4.80
C TYR A 39 15.67 -2.18 4.81
N VAL A 40 14.67 -3.06 4.67
CA VAL A 40 14.89 -4.52 4.62
C VAL A 40 15.72 -4.88 3.38
N SER A 41 15.49 -4.23 2.24
CA SER A 41 16.27 -4.45 1.01
C SER A 41 17.76 -4.18 1.24
N GLN A 42 18.09 -3.02 1.80
CA GLN A 42 19.48 -2.62 2.09
C GLN A 42 20.15 -3.59 3.08
N GLN A 43 19.44 -4.00 4.14
CA GLN A 43 19.97 -4.93 5.14
C GLN A 43 20.23 -6.34 4.58
N VAL A 44 19.37 -6.80 3.66
CA VAL A 44 19.56 -8.09 2.98
C VAL A 44 20.70 -8.03 1.98
N GLU A 45 20.83 -6.93 1.24
CA GLU A 45 21.95 -6.69 0.31
C GLU A 45 23.30 -6.66 1.05
N ALA A 46 23.35 -6.02 2.22
CA ALA A 46 24.50 -6.01 3.10
C ALA A 46 24.80 -7.37 3.77
N LYS A 47 24.02 -8.42 3.47
CA LYS A 47 24.08 -9.77 4.08
C LYS A 47 23.91 -9.77 5.60
N ALA A 48 23.39 -8.68 6.17
CA ALA A 48 23.15 -8.55 7.61
C ALA A 48 21.86 -9.27 8.02
N TRP A 49 20.84 -9.27 7.14
CA TRP A 49 19.53 -9.82 7.45
C TRP A 49 19.20 -11.07 6.64
N GLY A 50 18.71 -12.08 7.33
CA GLY A 50 18.16 -13.31 6.76
C GLY A 50 16.78 -13.62 7.31
N LYS A 51 16.26 -14.81 7.01
CA LYS A 51 14.91 -15.23 7.44
C LYS A 51 14.69 -15.16 8.96
N SER A 52 15.71 -15.47 9.78
CA SER A 52 15.60 -15.41 11.25
C SER A 52 15.38 -13.99 11.73
N VAL A 53 16.21 -13.04 11.26
CA VAL A 53 16.13 -11.63 11.68
C VAL A 53 14.79 -11.01 11.31
N VAL A 54 14.25 -11.32 10.12
CA VAL A 54 12.91 -10.84 9.73
C VAL A 54 11.80 -11.47 10.60
N SER A 55 11.97 -12.71 11.03
CA SER A 55 11.04 -13.37 11.97
C SER A 55 11.08 -12.70 13.34
N GLU A 56 12.28 -12.39 13.85
CA GLU A 56 12.47 -11.66 15.11
C GLU A 56 11.89 -10.24 15.04
N LEU A 57 12.08 -9.52 13.93
CA LEU A 57 11.46 -8.21 13.71
C LEU A 57 9.92 -8.28 13.78
N SER A 58 9.33 -9.28 13.12
CA SER A 58 7.88 -9.47 13.13
C SER A 58 7.34 -9.69 14.56
N LYS A 59 8.03 -10.52 15.35
CA LYS A 59 7.68 -10.74 16.76
C LYS A 59 7.83 -9.46 17.57
N PHE A 60 8.95 -8.76 17.40
CA PHE A 60 9.22 -7.51 18.10
C PHE A 60 8.11 -6.48 17.84
N ILE A 61 7.71 -6.29 16.58
CA ILE A 61 6.60 -5.39 16.22
C ILE A 61 5.30 -5.82 16.92
N GLN A 62 4.98 -7.12 16.93
CA GLN A 62 3.76 -7.61 17.55
C GLN A 62 3.76 -7.46 19.09
N GLU A 63 4.93 -7.50 19.71
CA GLU A 63 5.11 -7.27 21.15
C GLU A 63 5.03 -5.79 21.51
N THR A 64 5.63 -4.91 20.70
CA THR A 64 5.64 -3.45 20.96
C THR A 64 4.36 -2.75 20.53
N GLU A 65 3.71 -3.25 19.47
CA GLU A 65 2.52 -2.66 18.85
C GLU A 65 1.40 -3.71 18.73
N PRO A 66 0.80 -4.17 19.84
CA PRO A 66 -0.04 -5.37 19.86
C PRO A 66 -1.32 -5.29 19.01
N ASN A 67 -1.80 -4.07 18.71
CA ASN A 67 -2.99 -3.85 17.90
C ASN A 67 -2.69 -3.66 16.41
N ILE A 68 -1.41 -3.64 16.02
CA ILE A 68 -1.03 -3.46 14.62
C ILE A 68 -1.18 -4.78 13.86
N THR A 69 -1.62 -4.71 12.61
CA THR A 69 -1.72 -5.87 11.73
C THR A 69 -0.96 -5.61 10.44
N GLY A 70 -0.64 -6.69 9.70
CA GLY A 70 0.04 -6.57 8.41
C GLY A 70 1.56 -6.76 8.46
N PHE A 71 2.16 -7.03 9.63
CA PHE A 71 3.60 -7.14 9.83
C PHE A 71 4.10 -8.57 10.07
N SER A 72 3.44 -9.57 9.47
CA SER A 72 3.97 -10.94 9.47
C SER A 72 5.29 -11.02 8.71
N PRO A 73 6.14 -12.04 8.94
CA PRO A 73 7.41 -12.16 8.23
C PRO A 73 7.22 -12.15 6.70
N GLN A 74 6.19 -12.84 6.20
CA GLN A 74 5.84 -12.87 4.79
C GLN A 74 5.46 -11.50 4.25
N ASN A 75 4.74 -10.68 5.02
CA ASN A 75 4.39 -9.34 4.60
C ASN A 75 5.60 -8.41 4.59
N ILE A 76 6.53 -8.53 5.54
CA ILE A 76 7.78 -7.77 5.52
C ILE A 76 8.60 -8.11 4.26
N TRP A 77 8.65 -9.38 3.87
CA TRP A 77 9.26 -9.78 2.59
C TRP A 77 8.53 -9.20 1.37
N ARG A 78 7.20 -9.10 1.41
CA ARG A 78 6.41 -8.43 0.35
C ARG A 78 6.67 -6.93 0.31
N MET A 79 6.90 -6.28 1.45
CA MET A 79 7.30 -4.86 1.50
C MET A 79 8.66 -4.67 0.83
N LYS A 80 9.64 -5.54 1.10
CA LYS A 80 10.93 -5.56 0.38
C LYS A 80 10.71 -5.72 -1.12
N GLN A 81 9.96 -6.73 -1.54
CA GLN A 81 9.66 -6.98 -2.95
C GLN A 81 8.98 -5.77 -3.60
N PHE A 82 8.05 -5.13 -2.88
CA PHE A 82 7.36 -3.93 -3.33
C PHE A 82 8.33 -2.79 -3.62
N TYR A 83 9.23 -2.48 -2.70
CA TYR A 83 10.29 -1.51 -2.93
C TYR A 83 11.15 -1.88 -4.14
N GLU A 84 11.71 -3.08 -4.17
CA GLU A 84 12.60 -3.53 -5.25
C GLU A 84 11.93 -3.55 -6.63
N THR A 85 10.62 -3.82 -6.68
CA THR A 85 9.85 -3.86 -7.93
C THR A 85 9.69 -2.47 -8.54
N TYR A 86 9.53 -1.44 -7.70
CA TYR A 86 9.10 -0.12 -8.16
C TYR A 86 10.13 0.99 -7.98
N ASN A 87 11.18 0.82 -7.17
CA ASN A 87 12.17 1.87 -6.83
C ASN A 87 12.84 2.53 -8.06
N ASN A 88 13.05 1.76 -9.13
CA ASN A 88 13.67 2.23 -10.37
C ASN A 88 12.64 2.61 -11.45
N LEU A 89 11.36 2.71 -11.08
CA LEU A 89 10.24 3.04 -11.98
C LEU A 89 9.61 4.37 -11.55
N PRO A 90 10.18 5.53 -11.94
CA PRO A 90 9.78 6.84 -11.41
C PRO A 90 8.33 7.24 -11.75
N LYS A 91 7.75 6.66 -12.81
CA LYS A 91 6.34 6.88 -13.18
C LYS A 91 5.38 6.02 -12.36
N LEU A 92 5.78 4.81 -11.97
CA LEU A 92 4.92 3.87 -11.25
C LEU A 92 5.02 4.03 -9.73
N SER A 93 6.22 4.35 -9.22
CA SER A 93 6.48 4.62 -7.80
C SER A 93 5.43 5.52 -7.13
N PRO A 94 5.05 6.69 -7.68
CA PRO A 94 4.01 7.51 -7.08
C PRO A 94 2.61 6.88 -7.19
N LEU A 95 2.28 6.21 -8.30
CA LEU A 95 0.96 5.63 -8.54
C LEU A 95 0.65 4.47 -7.59
N VAL A 96 1.64 3.59 -7.36
CA VAL A 96 1.47 2.44 -6.46
C VAL A 96 1.30 2.85 -4.99
N ARG A 97 1.72 4.06 -4.62
CA ARG A 97 1.48 4.63 -3.27
C ARG A 97 0.07 5.18 -3.09
N GLU A 98 -0.67 5.41 -4.17
CA GLU A 98 -2.05 5.92 -4.13
C GLU A 98 -3.10 4.80 -4.09
N ILE A 99 -2.73 3.58 -4.48
CA ILE A 99 -3.63 2.41 -4.43
C ILE A 99 -3.50 1.66 -3.09
N THR A 100 -4.46 0.79 -2.79
CA THR A 100 -4.46 0.03 -1.53
C THR A 100 -3.32 -0.99 -1.48
N TRP A 101 -2.89 -1.35 -0.27
CA TRP A 101 -1.90 -2.43 -0.11
C TRP A 101 -2.37 -3.75 -0.75
N THR A 102 -3.65 -4.09 -0.61
CA THR A 102 -4.21 -5.27 -1.28
C THR A 102 -4.05 -5.22 -2.79
N ASN A 103 -4.31 -4.06 -3.42
CA ASN A 103 -4.10 -3.90 -4.86
C ASN A 103 -2.63 -4.05 -5.22
N ASN A 104 -1.72 -3.45 -4.44
CA ASN A 104 -0.28 -3.64 -4.64
C ASN A 104 0.11 -5.12 -4.61
N LEU A 105 -0.40 -5.90 -3.65
CA LEU A 105 -0.14 -7.34 -3.57
C LEU A 105 -0.62 -8.12 -4.80
N LEU A 106 -1.73 -7.70 -5.41
CA LEU A 106 -2.24 -8.30 -6.66
C LEU A 106 -1.35 -7.96 -7.86
N LEU A 107 -0.73 -6.78 -7.87
CA LEU A 107 0.15 -6.33 -8.96
C LEU A 107 1.58 -6.88 -8.85
N LEU A 108 2.08 -7.19 -7.66
CA LEU A 108 3.42 -7.76 -7.47
C LEU A 108 3.72 -8.98 -8.37
N PRO A 109 2.84 -9.99 -8.52
CA PRO A 109 3.11 -11.15 -9.36
C PRO A 109 3.01 -10.89 -10.87
N CYS A 110 2.42 -9.77 -11.32
CA CYS A 110 2.34 -9.45 -12.75
C CYS A 110 3.76 -9.32 -13.33
N LYS A 111 3.97 -9.87 -14.53
CA LYS A 111 5.30 -9.93 -15.16
C LYS A 111 5.61 -8.73 -16.02
N SER A 112 4.60 -8.08 -16.59
CA SER A 112 4.78 -6.93 -17.47
C SER A 112 4.65 -5.61 -16.71
N ILE A 113 5.45 -4.62 -17.09
CA ILE A 113 5.39 -3.26 -16.52
C ILE A 113 4.13 -2.56 -17.02
N GLU A 114 3.70 -2.90 -18.24
CA GLU A 114 2.51 -2.39 -18.92
C GLU A 114 1.22 -2.76 -18.17
N GLU A 115 1.07 -4.02 -17.75
CA GLU A 115 -0.07 -4.50 -16.96
C GLU A 115 -0.13 -3.81 -15.59
N LYS A 116 1.03 -3.63 -14.93
CA LYS A 116 1.12 -2.88 -13.67
C LYS A 116 0.75 -1.40 -13.85
N ALA A 117 1.21 -0.78 -14.93
CA ALA A 117 0.89 0.60 -15.26
C ALA A 117 -0.61 0.78 -15.47
N PHE A 118 -1.22 -0.08 -16.29
CA PHE A 118 -2.63 -0.03 -16.65
C PHE A 118 -3.58 -0.17 -15.44
N GLU A 119 -3.27 -1.08 -14.52
CA GLU A 119 -4.07 -1.29 -13.31
C GLU A 119 -3.86 -0.17 -12.26
N SER A 120 -2.64 0.38 -12.17
CA SER A 120 -2.31 1.45 -11.21
C SER A 120 -2.82 2.84 -11.60
N THR A 121 -3.03 3.13 -12.89
CA THR A 121 -3.60 4.40 -13.37
C THR A 121 -5.12 4.46 -13.28
N GLY A 122 -5.79 3.32 -13.00
CA GLY A 122 -7.24 3.26 -12.90
C GLY A 122 -7.98 3.45 -14.22
N GLU A 123 -7.29 3.32 -15.37
CA GLU A 123 -7.92 3.38 -16.71
C GLU A 123 -9.06 2.34 -16.85
N TYR A 124 -9.00 1.24 -16.10
CA TYR A 124 -10.06 0.23 -16.01
C TYR A 124 -11.37 0.76 -15.40
N ARG A 125 -11.31 1.70 -14.43
CA ARG A 125 -12.53 2.23 -13.77
C ARG A 125 -13.39 3.11 -14.68
N LYS A 126 -12.87 3.57 -15.81
CA LYS A 126 -13.64 4.33 -16.81
C LYS A 126 -14.31 3.44 -17.89
N ASN A 127 -13.93 2.17 -17.98
CA ASN A 127 -14.41 1.27 -19.03
C ASN A 127 -15.31 0.14 -18.50
N VAL A 128 -15.62 0.11 -17.19
CA VAL A 128 -16.43 -0.96 -16.56
C VAL A 128 -17.54 -0.41 -15.65
N ILE A 129 -17.85 0.90 -15.70
CA ILE A 129 -19.08 1.47 -15.12
C ILE A 129 -19.72 2.40 -16.15
#